data_AF-A0A1J5PVH3-F1
#
_entry.id   AF-A0A1J5PVH3-F1
#
_cell.length_a   1.000
_cell.length_b   1.000
_cell.length_c   1.000
_cell.angle_alpha   90.00
_cell.angle_beta   90.00
_cell.angle_gamma   90.00
#
_symmetry.space_group_name_H-M   'P 1'
#
loop_
_entity.id
_entity.type
_entity.pdbx_description
1 polymer ?
#
loop_
_entity_poly.entity_id
_entity_poly.type
_entity_poly.pdbx_seq_one_letter_code
_entity_poly.pdbx_strand_id
1 'polypeptide(L)'
;MNIPENRPLADFLPTISIKAKDFAAEMTGLNVQSKDLKGQNPIEKEHIDNNTAVRKMLAERGIFPENLPAADDVKKIRRKLYSDDKNVLKDTKRKKK
;
A
#
# COMPACT_ATOMS: atom_id res chain seq x y z
N MET A 1 15.46 7.13 -0.48
CA MET A 1 14.19 7.35 -1.19
C MET A 1 13.98 8.85 -1.31
N ASN A 2 13.87 9.40 -2.52
CA ASN A 2 13.78 10.84 -2.75
C ASN A 2 12.32 11.31 -2.63
N ILE A 3 11.75 11.23 -1.43
CA ILE A 3 10.35 11.54 -1.15
C ILE A 3 10.27 13.00 -0.70
N PRO A 4 9.48 13.87 -1.36
CA PRO A 4 9.27 15.23 -0.90
C PRO A 4 8.64 15.24 0.49
N GLU A 5 9.20 16.00 1.44
CA GLU A 5 8.68 16.13 2.81
C GLU A 5 7.20 16.54 2.88
N ASN A 6 6.74 17.25 1.85
CA ASN A 6 5.37 17.75 1.76
C ASN A 6 4.35 16.71 1.25
N ARG A 7 4.70 15.42 1.23
CA ARG A 7 3.84 14.35 0.74
C ARG A 7 3.81 13.12 1.66
N PRO A 8 2.64 12.49 1.82
CA PRO A 8 2.54 11.24 2.58
C PRO A 8 3.42 10.15 1.97
N LEU A 9 4.18 9.45 2.82
CA LEU A 9 4.96 8.26 2.43
C LEU A 9 4.09 7.21 1.73
N ALA A 10 2.83 7.08 2.16
CA ALA A 10 1.84 6.16 1.58
C ALA A 10 1.61 6.37 0.07
N ASP A 11 1.81 7.58 -0.46
CA ASP A 11 1.67 7.85 -1.90
C ASP A 11 2.73 7.15 -2.76
N PHE A 12 3.82 6.69 -2.15
CA PHE A 12 4.96 6.07 -2.82
C PHE A 12 5.10 4.59 -2.48
N LEU A 13 4.31 4.08 -1.52
CA LEU A 13 4.34 2.68 -1.14
C LEU A 13 3.51 1.85 -2.13
N PRO A 14 4.01 0.68 -2.56
CA PRO A 14 3.20 -0.28 -3.30
C PRO A 14 1.91 -0.62 -2.54
N THR A 15 0.77 -0.63 -3.24
CA THR A 15 -0.54 -0.95 -2.63
C THR A 15 -0.53 -2.26 -1.86
N ILE A 16 0.21 -3.26 -2.37
CA ILE A 16 0.39 -4.56 -1.70
C ILE A 16 1.10 -4.43 -0.35
N SER A 17 2.09 -3.54 -0.22
CA SER A 17 2.83 -3.30 1.01
C SER A 17 1.94 -2.64 2.06
N ILE A 18 1.07 -1.70 1.65
CA ILE A 18 0.06 -1.10 2.53
C ILE A 18 -0.91 -2.17 3.03
N LYS A 19 -1.48 -2.96 2.11
CA LYS A 19 -2.44 -4.03 2.46
C LYS A 19 -1.84 -5.10 3.34
N ALA A 20 -0.56 -5.44 3.14
CA ALA A 20 0.15 -6.39 3.98
C ALA A 20 0.29 -5.88 5.43
N LYS A 21 0.59 -4.59 5.61
CA LYS A 21 0.71 -3.98 6.95
C LYS A 21 -0.63 -3.90 7.66
N ASP A 22 -1.67 -3.47 6.94
CA ASP A 22 -3.04 -3.45 7.46
C ASP A 22 -3.47 -4.86 7.92
N PHE A 23 -3.21 -5.87 7.09
CA PHE A 23 -3.52 -7.25 7.42
C PHE A 23 -2.78 -7.77 8.66
N ALA A 24 -1.49 -7.46 8.80
CA ALA A 24 -0.74 -7.83 10.00
C ALA A 24 -1.26 -7.13 11.27
N ALA A 25 -1.73 -5.89 11.15
CA ALA A 25 -2.33 -5.15 12.26
C ALA A 25 -3.68 -5.77 12.69
N GLU A 26 -4.55 -6.11 11.74
CA GLU A 26 -5.81 -6.82 12.01
C GLU A 26 -5.56 -8.17 12.69
N MET A 27 -4.60 -8.96 12.21
CA MET A 27 -4.22 -10.22 12.88
C MET A 27 -3.74 -9.99 14.32
N THR A 28 -2.98 -8.91 14.55
CA THR A 28 -2.55 -8.54 15.91
C THR A 28 -3.78 -8.23 16.78
N GLY A 29 -4.73 -7.42 16.29
CA GLY A 29 -5.94 -7.07 17.03
C GLY A 29 -6.77 -8.30 17.43
N LEU A 30 -6.98 -9.22 16.48
CA LEU A 30 -7.70 -10.47 16.74
C LEU A 30 -6.98 -11.36 17.76
N ASN A 31 -5.65 -11.48 17.66
CA ASN A 31 -4.88 -12.32 18.58
C ASN A 31 -4.77 -11.72 19.98
N VAL A 32 -4.71 -10.40 20.10
CA VAL A 32 -4.75 -9.70 21.38
C VAL A 32 -6.05 -10.00 22.12
N GLN A 33 -7.19 -9.92 21.43
CA GLN A 33 -8.49 -10.27 22.02
C GLN A 33 -8.59 -11.77 22.33
N SER A 34 -8.19 -12.62 21.39
CA SER A 34 -8.36 -14.08 21.51
C SER A 34 -7.46 -14.72 22.56
N LYS A 35 -6.24 -14.18 22.74
CA LYS A 35 -5.24 -14.67 23.71
C LYS A 35 -5.22 -13.84 25.01
N ASP A 36 -6.14 -12.89 25.16
CA ASP A 36 -6.23 -11.95 26.30
C ASP A 36 -4.88 -11.28 26.62
N LEU A 37 -4.15 -10.85 25.58
CA LEU A 37 -2.84 -10.21 25.75
C LEU A 37 -3.00 -8.83 26.37
N LYS A 38 -2.24 -8.55 27.44
CA LYS A 38 -2.31 -7.29 28.18
C LYS A 38 -0.94 -6.65 28.31
N GLY A 39 -0.91 -5.33 28.12
CA GLY A 39 0.30 -4.54 28.19
C GLY A 39 1.10 -4.52 26.89
N GLN A 40 2.06 -3.61 26.81
CA GLN A 40 2.77 -3.30 25.56
C GLN A 40 3.64 -4.46 25.06
N ASN A 41 4.52 -5.01 25.91
CA ASN A 41 5.50 -6.03 25.50
C ASN A 41 4.89 -7.26 24.79
N PRO A 42 3.84 -7.92 25.33
CA PRO A 42 3.26 -9.08 24.66
C PRO A 42 2.53 -8.71 23.35
N ILE A 43 1.89 -7.55 23.29
CA ILE A 43 1.22 -7.05 22.09
C ILE A 43 2.24 -6.69 21.01
N GLU A 44 3.36 -6.07 21.39
CA GLU A 44 4.45 -5.73 20.49
C GLU A 44 5.09 -6.97 19.89
N LYS A 45 5.35 -7.99 20.72
CA LYS A 45 5.87 -9.28 20.24
C LYS A 45 4.91 -9.91 19.22
N GLU A 46 3.62 -9.96 19.54
CA GLU A 46 2.58 -10.46 18.63
C GLU A 46 2.55 -9.64 17.32
N HIS A 47 2.72 -8.32 17.39
CA HIS A 47 2.78 -7.46 16.22
C HIS A 47 3.99 -7.77 15.33
N ILE A 48 5.18 -7.92 15.92
CA ILE A 48 6.42 -8.24 15.21
C ILE A 48 6.32 -9.62 14.55
N ASP A 49 5.83 -10.62 15.29
CA ASP A 49 5.66 -11.99 14.81
C ASP A 49 4.68 -12.03 13.62
N ASN A 50 3.54 -11.34 13.73
CA ASN A 50 2.55 -11.26 12.65
C ASN A 50 3.10 -10.56 11.41
N ASN A 51 3.82 -9.44 11.56
CA ASN A 51 4.44 -8.75 10.43
C ASN A 51 5.49 -9.64 9.74
N THR A 52 6.27 -10.39 10.52
CA THR A 52 7.27 -11.32 9.99
C THR A 52 6.60 -12.47 9.23
N ALA A 53 5.49 -13.00 9.73
CA ALA A 53 4.72 -14.05 9.09
C ALA A 53 4.12 -13.58 7.74
N VAL A 54 3.49 -12.40 7.71
CA VAL A 54 2.95 -11.83 6.46
C VAL A 54 4.06 -11.60 5.44
N ARG A 55 5.20 -11.06 5.87
CA ARG A 55 6.36 -10.85 4.98
C ARG A 55 6.86 -12.16 4.40
N LYS A 56 6.96 -13.22 5.21
CA LYS A 56 7.38 -14.55 4.76
C LYS A 56 6.39 -15.14 3.75
N MET A 57 5.08 -15.05 4.02
CA MET A 57 4.03 -15.50 3.09
C MET A 57 4.14 -14.81 1.72
N LEU A 58 4.41 -13.50 1.70
CA LEU A 58 4.60 -12.76 0.45
C LEU A 58 5.88 -13.19 -0.27
N ALA A 59 6.98 -13.35 0.46
CA ALA A 59 8.27 -13.78 -0.07
C ALA A 59 8.20 -15.18 -0.70
N GLU A 60 7.46 -16.12 -0.11
CA GLU A 60 7.22 -17.46 -0.66
C GLU A 60 6.49 -17.42 -2.02
N ARG A 61 5.73 -16.35 -2.30
CA ARG A 61 5.08 -16.12 -3.59
C ARG A 61 5.92 -15.25 -4.55
N GLY A 62 7.18 -15.00 -4.21
CA GLY A 62 8.09 -14.14 -4.98
C GLY A 62 7.80 -12.64 -4.84
N ILE A 63 6.97 -12.24 -3.88
CA ILE A 63 6.60 -10.84 -3.64
C ILE A 63 7.43 -10.32 -2.47
N PHE A 64 8.32 -9.37 -2.75
CA PHE A 64 9.17 -8.72 -1.74
C PHE A 64 8.73 -7.27 -1.57
N PRO A 65 7.89 -6.94 -0.56
CA PRO A 65 7.23 -5.64 -0.43
C PRO A 65 8.17 -4.43 -0.44
N GLU A 66 9.41 -4.64 -0.01
CA GLU A 66 10.44 -3.60 0.15
C GLU A 66 11.32 -3.43 -1.11
N ASN A 67 11.36 -4.45 -1.96
CA ASN A 67 12.09 -4.42 -3.24
C ASN A 67 11.17 -4.04 -4.40
N LEU A 68 9.86 -3.94 -4.16
CA LEU A 68 8.93 -3.46 -5.16
C LEU A 68 9.26 -1.99 -5.50
N PRO A 69 9.25 -1.62 -6.78
CA PRO A 69 9.41 -0.23 -7.15
C PRO A 69 8.34 0.60 -6.43
N ALA A 70 8.71 1.79 -5.99
CA ALA A 70 7.75 2.74 -5.43
C ALA A 70 6.55 2.84 -6.39
N ALA A 71 5.34 2.82 -5.82
CA ALA A 71 4.16 2.98 -6.64
C ALA A 71 4.32 4.25 -7.48
N ASP A 72 4.00 4.14 -8.78
CA ASP A 72 3.98 5.30 -9.66
C ASP A 72 3.18 6.41 -8.98
N ASP A 73 3.76 7.61 -8.93
CA ASP A 73 3.18 8.76 -8.24
C ASP A 73 1.70 8.90 -8.64
N VAL A 74 0.80 8.57 -7.69
CA VAL A 74 -0.65 8.47 -7.93
C VAL A 74 -1.19 9.79 -8.51
N LYS A 75 -0.57 10.94 -8.18
CA LYS A 75 -0.89 12.24 -8.77
C LYS A 75 -0.52 12.35 -10.24
N LYS A 76 0.62 11.78 -10.67
CA LYS A 76 1.00 11.75 -12.10
C LYS A 76 0.07 10.85 -12.90
N ILE A 77 -0.33 9.69 -12.36
CA ILE A 77 -1.31 8.81 -13.01
C ILE A 77 -2.66 9.51 -13.11
N ARG A 78 -3.18 10.06 -12.01
CA ARG A 78 -4.44 10.84 -12.03
C ARG A 78 -4.38 11.96 -13.05
N ARG A 79 -3.27 12.72 -13.09
CA ARG A 79 -3.08 13.82 -14.05
C ARG A 79 -3.05 13.31 -15.49
N LYS A 80 -2.40 12.18 -15.79
CA LYS A 80 -2.43 11.55 -17.12
C LYS A 80 -3.85 11.14 -17.50
N LEU A 81 -4.57 10.42 -16.62
CA LEU A 81 -5.96 10.02 -16.85
C LEU A 81 -6.88 11.22 -17.14
N TYR A 82 -6.80 12.29 -16.34
CA TYR A 82 -7.54 13.54 -16.61
C TYR A 82 -7.16 14.21 -17.94
N SER A 83 -5.90 14.07 -18.36
CA SER A 83 -5.42 14.61 -19.63
C SER A 83 -5.95 13.78 -20.80
N ASP A 84 -5.92 12.46 -20.67
CA ASP A 84 -6.39 11.51 -21.68
C ASP A 84 -7.91 11.60 -21.83
N ASP A 85 -8.69 11.68 -20.75
CA ASP A 85 -10.13 11.93 -20.79
C ASP A 85 -10.46 13.24 -21.54
N LYS A 86 -9.70 14.31 -21.27
CA LYS A 86 -9.86 15.58 -21.99
C LYS A 86 -9.51 15.47 -23.47
N ASN A 87 -8.51 14.67 -23.84
CA ASN A 87 -8.10 14.48 -25.23
C ASN A 87 -9.14 13.64 -25.99
N VAL A 88 -9.63 12.55 -25.39
CA VAL A 88 -10.71 11.72 -25.95
C VAL A 88 -11.98 12.53 -26.18
N LEU A 89 -12.36 13.40 -25.24
CA LEU A 89 -13.49 14.32 -25.39
C LEU A 89 -13.29 15.39 -26.49
N LYS A 90 -12.04 15.77 -26.79
CA LYS A 90 -11.73 16.72 -27.88
C LYS A 90 -11.73 16.03 -29.24
N ASP A 91 -11.21 14.82 -29.32
CA ASP A 91 -11.16 14.05 -30.57
C ASP A 91 -12.54 13.58 -31.03
N THR A 92 -13.40 13.20 -30.07
CA THR A 92 -14.82 12.90 -30.35
C THR A 92 -15.60 14.12 -30.84
N LYS A 93 -15.29 15.33 -30.36
CA LYS A 93 -15.87 16.58 -30.89
C LYS A 93 -15.36 16.96 -32.28
N ARG A 94 -14.11 16.60 -32.62
CA ARG A 94 -13.53 16.81 -33.97
C ARG A 94 -14.10 15.85 -35.02
N LYS A 95 -14.42 14.62 -34.66
CA LYS A 95 -15.03 13.62 -35.59
C LYS A 95 -16.51 13.87 -35.91
N LYS A 96 -17.20 14.74 -35.18
CA LYS A 96 -18.62 15.10 -35.43
C LYS A 96 -18.80 16.36 -36.30
N LYS A 97 -17.71 16.94 -36.80
CA LYS A 97 -17.71 18.12 -37.68
C LYS A 97 -17.35 17.73 -39.10
#